data_AF-A0A8S4A668-F1
#
_entry.id   AF-A0A8S4A668-F1
#
_cell.length_a   1.000
_cell.length_b   1.000
_cell.length_c   1.000
_cell.angle_alpha   90.00
_cell.angle_beta   90.00
_cell.angle_gamma   90.00
#
_symmetry.space_group_name_H-M   'P 1'
#
loop_
_entity.id
_entity.type
_entity.pdbx_description
1 polymer ?
#
loop_
_entity_poly.entity_id
_entity_poly.type
_entity_poly.pdbx_seq_one_letter_code
_entity_poly.pdbx_strand_id
1 'polypeptide(L)'
;FYNLDSTDHDTINKYLSTLVSKALMELEHSYCLEIGEDNRSINPLTLGRISSYYYLKHNTVRLFSDLMKSECTIPELIDVMSHAAEYAELPVRHNEDQINSDLASQLPLEVNQSALDSAHTKTNILLQAYFCRLPLPSSDYHTDTKSVLDQAIRILQAMLDVSADQGWLVTSLNVIVLIQMVVQGQWWYDSSLLQLPHVQPYHTYFFRIQEKGSRNKDGSRTIEALPELMASCDGKFDVFSAMLDSEMSPQNIDQAFRVLTQMPQIEVDIQVRGWLKGFSQSISRPVNIRHRGGLRSDADWLPVHADQEYVLSISFRRLNKAK
;
A
#
# COMPACT_ATOMS: atom_id res chain seq x y z
N PHE A 1 42.41 -10.88 7.56
CA PHE A 1 41.13 -10.80 6.81
C PHE A 1 39.94 -10.82 7.76
N TYR A 2 39.73 -11.88 8.56
CA TYR A 2 38.62 -11.96 9.54
C TYR A 2 38.94 -11.45 10.95
N ASN A 3 40.04 -10.72 11.13
CA ASN A 3 40.56 -10.30 12.45
C ASN A 3 40.70 -11.46 13.45
N LEU A 4 41.27 -12.58 12.99
CA LEU A 4 41.62 -13.74 13.80
C LEU A 4 43.09 -13.65 14.21
N ASP A 5 43.39 -13.90 15.48
CA ASP A 5 44.76 -13.87 16.03
C ASP A 5 45.58 -15.11 15.61
N SER A 6 44.92 -16.25 15.42
CA SER A 6 45.53 -17.49 14.93
C SER A 6 44.51 -18.38 14.21
N THR A 7 45.00 -19.39 13.49
CA THR A 7 44.18 -20.41 12.81
C THR A 7 44.02 -21.69 13.62
N ASP A 8 44.31 -21.64 14.93
CA ASP A 8 44.17 -22.78 15.81
C ASP A 8 42.69 -23.11 16.05
N HIS A 9 42.38 -24.38 16.27
CA HIS A 9 40.99 -24.85 16.47
C HIS A 9 40.26 -24.08 17.58
N ASP A 10 40.93 -23.79 18.70
CA ASP A 10 40.34 -23.08 19.83
C ASP A 10 40.01 -21.62 19.49
N THR A 11 40.92 -20.93 18.80
CA THR A 11 40.74 -19.54 18.37
C THR A 11 39.56 -19.43 17.40
N ILE A 12 39.47 -20.35 16.43
CA ILE A 12 38.38 -20.40 15.45
C ILE A 12 37.03 -20.68 16.15
N ASN A 13 36.97 -21.68 17.03
CA ASN A 13 35.74 -22.01 17.75
C ASN A 13 35.25 -20.84 18.62
N LYS A 14 36.17 -20.15 19.31
CA LYS A 14 35.84 -18.96 20.11
C LYS A 14 35.34 -17.82 19.24
N TYR A 15 35.97 -17.57 18.10
CA TYR A 15 35.53 -16.56 17.15
C TYR A 15 34.12 -16.85 16.61
N LEU A 16 33.87 -18.08 16.13
CA LEU A 16 32.56 -18.48 15.61
C LEU A 16 31.47 -18.40 16.67
N SER A 17 31.76 -18.83 17.90
CA SER A 17 30.82 -18.74 19.02
C SER A 17 30.49 -17.28 19.34
N THR A 18 31.49 -16.39 19.32
CA THR A 18 31.29 -14.95 19.54
C THR A 18 30.47 -14.32 18.42
N LEU A 19 30.73 -14.71 17.17
CA LEU A 19 30.00 -14.22 16.00
C LEU A 19 28.52 -14.62 16.05
N VAL A 20 28.23 -15.90 16.34
CA VAL A 20 26.86 -16.40 16.49
C VAL A 20 26.17 -15.69 17.65
N SER A 21 26.83 -15.56 18.80
CA SER A 21 26.26 -14.87 19.97
C SER A 21 25.91 -13.41 19.66
N LYS A 22 26.80 -12.70 18.95
CA LYS A 22 26.55 -11.32 18.52
C LYS A 22 25.36 -11.22 17.56
N ALA A 23 25.28 -12.11 16.57
CA ALA A 23 24.17 -12.13 15.62
C ALA A 23 22.83 -12.42 16.32
N LEU A 24 22.80 -13.35 17.27
CA LEU A 24 21.60 -13.66 18.06
C LEU A 24 21.17 -12.46 18.90
N MET A 25 22.11 -11.79 19.58
CA MET A 25 21.82 -10.58 20.36
C MET A 25 21.30 -9.43 19.47
N GLU A 26 21.84 -9.26 18.26
CA GLU A 26 21.33 -8.25 17.31
C GLU A 26 19.91 -8.57 16.82
N LEU A 27 19.60 -9.84 16.54
CA LEU A 27 18.27 -10.27 16.13
C LEU A 27 17.25 -10.19 17.28
N GLU A 28 17.66 -10.53 18.50
CA GLU A 28 16.84 -10.35 19.70
C GLU A 28 16.53 -8.87 19.95
N HIS A 29 17.54 -8.00 19.80
CA HIS A 29 17.36 -6.55 19.92
C HIS A 29 16.45 -5.95 18.82
N SER A 30 16.35 -6.60 17.66
CA SER A 30 15.39 -6.30 16.59
C SER A 30 14.03 -6.98 16.78
N TYR A 31 13.77 -7.60 17.93
CA TYR A 31 12.55 -8.35 18.24
C TYR A 31 12.22 -9.45 17.20
N CYS A 32 13.24 -9.99 16.54
CA CYS A 32 13.09 -11.03 15.52
C CYS A 32 13.09 -12.44 16.10
N LEU A 33 13.74 -12.63 17.25
CA LEU A 33 13.78 -13.89 17.98
C LEU A 33 13.82 -13.64 19.49
N GLU A 34 13.57 -14.69 20.24
CA GLU A 34 13.76 -14.74 21.68
C GLU A 34 14.70 -15.91 22.02
N ILE A 35 15.65 -15.66 22.92
CA ILE A 35 16.50 -16.70 23.49
C ILE A 35 15.80 -17.27 24.73
N GLY A 36 15.57 -18.58 24.73
CA GLY A 36 14.90 -19.26 25.85
C GLY A 36 15.68 -19.16 27.16
N GLU A 37 14.99 -19.35 28.29
CA GLU A 37 15.59 -19.28 29.63
C GLU A 37 16.76 -20.25 29.86
N ASP A 38 16.83 -21.31 29.05
CA ASP A 38 17.93 -22.28 29.04
C ASP A 38 19.22 -21.76 28.36
N ASN A 39 19.19 -20.54 27.81
CA ASN A 39 20.23 -19.92 26.98
C ASN A 39 20.66 -20.78 25.79
N ARG A 40 19.78 -21.66 25.29
CA ARG A 40 20.08 -22.62 24.22
C ARG A 40 18.99 -22.68 23.16
N SER A 41 17.74 -22.57 23.58
CA SER A 41 16.58 -22.59 22.70
C SER A 41 16.42 -21.23 22.01
N ILE A 42 16.09 -21.22 20.72
CA ILE A 42 15.85 -20.00 19.95
C ILE A 42 14.48 -20.12 19.32
N ASN A 43 13.60 -19.15 19.59
CA ASN A 43 12.25 -19.12 19.05
C ASN A 43 12.06 -17.88 18.16
N PRO A 44 11.59 -18.03 16.91
CA PRO A 44 11.33 -16.89 16.04
C PRO A 44 10.07 -16.14 16.49
N LEU A 45 10.16 -14.82 16.56
CA LEU A 45 9.04 -13.93 16.83
C LEU A 45 8.36 -13.48 15.52
N THR A 46 7.19 -12.83 15.63
CA THR A 46 6.41 -12.39 14.46
C THR A 46 7.24 -11.48 13.54
N LEU A 47 7.97 -10.49 14.07
CA LEU A 47 8.79 -9.60 13.24
C LEU A 47 9.90 -10.34 12.49
N GLY A 48 10.50 -11.37 13.11
CA GLY A 48 11.50 -12.21 12.44
C GLY A 48 10.90 -13.03 11.30
N ARG A 49 9.66 -13.53 11.48
CA ARG A 49 8.90 -14.20 10.41
C ARG A 49 8.57 -13.25 9.27
N ILE A 50 8.11 -12.03 9.57
CA ILE A 50 7.80 -10.99 8.57
C ILE A 50 9.07 -10.61 7.79
N SER A 51 10.18 -10.32 8.50
CA SER A 51 11.48 -10.01 7.89
C SER A 51 11.95 -11.12 6.96
N SER A 52 11.87 -12.38 7.41
CA SER A 52 12.25 -13.53 6.59
C SER A 52 11.33 -13.73 5.38
N TYR A 53 10.02 -13.52 5.54
CA TYR A 53 9.03 -13.75 4.47
C TYR A 53 9.16 -12.73 3.33
N TYR A 54 9.35 -11.45 3.68
CA TYR A 54 9.50 -10.36 2.70
C TYR A 54 10.95 -10.09 2.27
N TYR A 55 11.90 -10.89 2.79
CA TYR A 55 13.33 -10.76 2.52
C TYR A 55 13.89 -9.38 2.88
N LEU A 56 13.50 -8.86 4.06
CA LEU A 56 13.91 -7.55 4.57
C LEU A 56 14.99 -7.70 5.64
N LYS A 57 15.87 -6.70 5.76
CA LYS A 57 16.88 -6.61 6.83
C LYS A 57 16.15 -6.48 8.19
N HIS A 58 16.66 -7.14 9.23
CA HIS A 58 16.05 -7.09 10.59
C HIS A 58 15.98 -5.65 11.15
N ASN A 59 16.89 -4.77 10.72
CA ASN A 59 16.86 -3.35 11.06
C ASN A 59 15.61 -2.64 10.54
N THR A 60 15.08 -3.04 9.38
CA THR A 60 13.88 -2.45 8.78
C THR A 60 12.62 -2.80 9.57
N VAL A 61 12.44 -4.07 9.95
CA VAL A 61 11.27 -4.44 10.79
C VAL A 61 11.37 -3.88 12.20
N ARG A 62 12.60 -3.72 12.72
CA ARG A 62 12.83 -2.98 13.97
C ARG A 62 12.41 -1.52 13.85
N LEU A 63 12.80 -0.84 12.77
CA LEU A 63 12.37 0.54 12.49
C LEU A 63 10.83 0.66 12.51
N PHE A 64 10.11 -0.31 11.93
CA PHE A 64 8.65 -0.33 11.97
C PHE A 64 8.12 -0.47 13.39
N SER A 65 8.69 -1.37 14.18
CA SER A 65 8.32 -1.52 15.60
C SER A 65 8.58 -0.26 16.42
N ASP A 66 9.65 0.49 16.10
CA ASP A 66 10.07 1.67 16.87
C ASP A 66 9.28 2.93 16.47
N LEU A 67 8.90 3.07 15.20
CA LEU A 67 8.31 4.31 14.66
C LEU A 67 6.82 4.25 14.34
N MET A 68 6.28 3.10 13.96
CA MET A 68 4.84 2.98 13.65
C MET A 68 4.00 2.96 14.93
N LYS A 69 2.78 3.47 14.82
CA LYS A 69 1.80 3.62 15.90
C LYS A 69 0.41 3.20 15.43
N SER A 70 -0.57 3.21 16.33
CA SER A 70 -1.96 2.82 16.05
C SER A 70 -2.67 3.69 15.01
N GLU A 71 -2.28 4.96 14.89
CA GLU A 71 -2.93 5.97 14.05
C GLU A 71 -1.92 6.76 13.20
N CYS A 72 -1.02 6.06 12.50
CA CYS A 72 -0.08 6.72 11.59
C CYS A 72 -0.79 7.29 10.37
N THR A 73 -0.46 8.53 10.03
CA THR A 73 -0.88 9.20 8.80
C THR A 73 -0.05 8.75 7.60
N ILE A 74 -0.55 8.95 6.37
CA ILE A 74 0.19 8.58 5.16
C ILE A 74 1.56 9.29 5.05
N PRO A 75 1.70 10.60 5.36
CA PRO A 75 3.01 11.25 5.40
C PRO A 75 4.00 10.59 6.36
N GLU A 76 3.56 10.22 7.57
CA GLU A 76 4.41 9.50 8.53
C GLU A 76 4.82 8.13 8.00
N LEU A 77 3.93 7.42 7.31
CA LEU A 77 4.23 6.11 6.72
C LEU A 77 5.22 6.22 5.55
N ILE A 78 5.11 7.27 4.72
CA ILE A 78 6.11 7.56 3.66
C ILE A 78 7.47 7.82 4.29
N ASP A 79 7.53 8.58 5.39
CA ASP A 79 8.76 8.86 6.09
C ASP A 79 9.39 7.58 6.67
N VAL A 80 8.61 6.77 7.40
CA VAL A 80 9.07 5.48 7.95
C VAL A 80 9.57 4.55 6.85
N MET A 81 8.83 4.43 5.74
CA MET A 81 9.23 3.63 4.58
C MET A 81 10.56 4.10 3.99
N SER A 82 10.76 5.42 3.84
CA SER A 82 11.97 5.97 3.23
C SER A 82 13.24 5.70 4.03
N HIS A 83 13.10 5.50 5.35
CA HIS A 83 14.17 5.16 6.28
C HIS A 83 14.49 3.65 6.34
N ALA A 84 13.81 2.81 5.56
CA ALA A 84 14.10 1.37 5.51
C ALA A 84 15.56 1.08 5.11
N ALA A 85 16.17 0.07 5.73
CA ALA A 85 17.59 -0.26 5.54
C ALA A 85 17.92 -0.82 4.13
N GLU A 86 16.90 -1.19 3.36
CA GLU A 86 16.98 -1.54 1.94
C GLU A 86 17.37 -0.33 1.07
N TYR A 87 17.05 0.88 1.51
CA TYR A 87 17.34 2.11 0.79
C TYR A 87 18.68 2.76 1.17
N ALA A 88 19.37 2.23 2.18
CA ALA A 88 20.65 2.78 2.66
C ALA A 88 21.75 2.80 1.59
N GLU A 89 21.64 1.95 0.55
CA GLU A 89 22.61 1.82 -0.54
C GLU A 89 22.17 2.57 -1.81
N LEU A 90 21.08 3.33 -1.77
CA LEU A 90 20.67 4.15 -2.91
C LEU A 90 21.79 5.15 -3.24
N PRO A 91 22.26 5.22 -4.51
CA PRO A 91 23.39 6.06 -4.86
C PRO A 91 23.03 7.53 -4.68
N VAL A 92 23.88 8.26 -3.95
CA VAL A 92 23.87 9.72 -3.89
C VAL A 92 25.13 10.21 -4.56
N ARG A 93 24.98 10.85 -5.72
CA ARG A 93 26.10 11.29 -6.56
C ARG A 93 26.51 12.71 -6.18
N HIS A 94 27.73 13.10 -6.52
CA HIS A 94 28.21 14.46 -6.30
C HIS A 94 27.31 15.50 -7.00
N ASN A 95 27.00 16.59 -6.30
CA ASN A 95 26.12 17.69 -6.75
C ASN A 95 24.63 17.33 -6.89
N GLU A 96 24.20 16.16 -6.40
CA GLU A 96 22.76 15.85 -6.34
C GLU A 96 22.05 16.56 -5.19
N ASP A 97 22.75 17.11 -4.21
CA ASP A 97 22.21 17.88 -3.09
C ASP A 97 21.41 19.10 -3.54
N GLN A 98 21.94 19.88 -4.48
CA GLN A 98 21.20 21.02 -5.05
C GLN A 98 19.98 20.55 -5.86
N ILE A 99 20.12 19.47 -6.63
CA ILE A 99 19.01 18.92 -7.43
C ILE A 99 17.90 18.39 -6.51
N ASN A 100 18.28 17.72 -5.42
CA ASN A 100 17.38 17.23 -4.39
C ASN A 100 16.67 18.41 -3.70
N SER A 101 17.37 19.51 -3.42
CA SER A 101 16.76 20.75 -2.90
C SER A 101 15.72 21.33 -3.87
N ASP A 102 16.06 21.41 -5.16
CA ASP A 102 15.17 21.98 -6.18
C ASP A 102 13.93 21.11 -6.39
N LEU A 103 14.08 19.77 -6.37
CA LEU A 103 12.95 18.85 -6.39
C LEU A 103 12.11 18.98 -5.12
N ALA A 104 12.73 18.97 -3.94
CA ALA A 104 12.05 19.09 -2.65
C ALA A 104 11.14 20.34 -2.57
N SER A 105 11.54 21.45 -3.17
CA SER A 105 10.74 22.68 -3.20
C SER A 105 9.40 22.56 -3.94
N GLN A 106 9.24 21.55 -4.79
CA GLN A 106 8.03 21.28 -5.58
C GLN A 106 7.15 20.19 -4.95
N LEU A 107 7.60 19.55 -3.87
CA LEU A 107 6.92 18.42 -3.24
C LEU A 107 5.97 18.89 -2.13
N PRO A 108 4.86 18.16 -1.89
CA PRO A 108 3.87 18.56 -0.90
C PRO A 108 4.32 18.32 0.55
N LEU A 109 5.19 17.33 0.81
CA LEU A 109 5.68 17.05 2.15
C LEU A 109 7.11 17.57 2.31
N GLU A 110 7.33 18.27 3.42
CA GLU A 110 8.67 18.75 3.78
C GLU A 110 9.61 17.57 4.03
N VAL A 111 10.82 17.69 3.49
CA VAL A 111 11.92 16.73 3.70
C VAL A 111 13.02 17.38 4.51
N ASN A 112 13.88 16.56 5.12
CA ASN A 112 14.98 17.07 5.93
C ASN A 112 16.04 17.77 5.06
N GLN A 113 15.98 19.10 5.05
CA GLN A 113 16.88 19.98 4.30
C GLN A 113 18.35 19.85 4.73
N SER A 114 18.62 19.35 5.94
CA SER A 114 20.00 19.18 6.43
C SER A 114 20.68 17.89 5.96
N ALA A 115 19.92 16.98 5.34
CA ALA A 115 20.37 15.64 4.95
C ALA A 115 20.07 15.34 3.48
N LEU A 116 20.18 16.33 2.58
CA LEU A 116 19.91 16.17 1.14
C LEU A 116 20.92 15.28 0.42
N ASP A 117 22.05 14.98 1.07
CA ASP A 117 23.06 14.02 0.66
C ASP A 117 22.81 12.59 1.19
N SER A 118 21.74 12.39 1.96
CA SER A 118 21.36 11.07 2.49
C SER A 118 20.52 10.27 1.49
N ALA A 119 20.83 8.98 1.38
CA ALA A 119 20.07 8.02 0.59
C ALA A 119 18.58 7.97 0.99
N HIS A 120 18.28 8.08 2.28
CA HIS A 120 16.90 8.05 2.80
C HIS A 120 16.10 9.29 2.41
N THR A 121 16.71 10.48 2.52
CA THR A 121 16.08 11.74 2.07
C THR A 121 15.82 11.69 0.57
N LYS A 122 16.78 11.19 -0.21
CA LYS A 122 16.61 11.00 -1.66
C LYS A 122 15.46 10.03 -1.95
N THR A 123 15.37 8.90 -1.25
CA THR A 123 14.22 7.97 -1.38
C THR A 123 12.88 8.67 -1.15
N ASN A 124 12.78 9.48 -0.08
CA ASN A 124 11.55 10.22 0.22
C ASN A 124 11.19 11.18 -0.93
N ILE A 125 12.16 11.97 -1.41
CA ILE A 125 11.99 12.87 -2.55
C ILE A 125 11.51 12.11 -3.80
N LEU A 126 12.13 10.97 -4.13
CA LEU A 126 11.79 10.18 -5.31
C LEU A 126 10.38 9.58 -5.20
N LEU A 127 9.97 9.08 -4.03
CA LEU A 127 8.61 8.58 -3.81
C LEU A 127 7.57 9.68 -4.03
N GLN A 128 7.79 10.85 -3.43
CA GLN A 128 6.88 11.99 -3.61
C GLN A 128 6.86 12.49 -5.06
N ALA A 129 8.02 12.61 -5.71
CA ALA A 129 8.11 13.00 -7.12
C ALA A 129 7.38 12.01 -8.03
N TYR A 130 7.43 10.72 -7.71
CA TYR A 130 6.69 9.67 -8.39
C TYR A 130 5.17 9.84 -8.21
N PHE A 131 4.68 10.09 -6.99
CA PHE A 131 3.25 10.35 -6.74
C PHE A 131 2.75 11.63 -7.42
N CYS A 132 3.59 12.66 -7.50
CA CYS A 132 3.30 13.90 -8.24
C CYS A 132 3.44 13.75 -9.77
N ARG A 133 3.96 12.62 -10.27
CA ARG A 133 4.31 12.39 -11.69
C ARG A 133 5.20 13.51 -12.26
N LEU A 134 6.13 14.02 -11.47
CA LEU A 134 7.03 15.10 -11.89
C LEU A 134 8.03 14.60 -12.94
N PRO A 135 8.42 15.44 -13.92
CA PRO A 135 9.52 15.13 -14.81
C PRO A 135 10.83 15.09 -14.01
N LEU A 136 11.51 13.95 -14.06
CA LEU A 136 12.79 13.76 -13.35
C LEU A 136 13.95 14.38 -14.16
N PRO A 137 14.96 14.97 -13.47
CA PRO A 137 15.96 15.83 -14.10
C PRO A 137 16.97 15.08 -14.99
N SER A 138 17.20 13.80 -14.75
CA SER A 138 18.15 12.99 -15.52
C SER A 138 17.73 11.50 -15.58
N SER A 139 18.34 10.73 -16.48
CA SER A 139 18.13 9.27 -16.58
C SER A 139 18.53 8.52 -15.31
N ASP A 140 19.47 9.06 -14.55
CA ASP A 140 19.92 8.48 -13.28
C ASP A 140 18.79 8.50 -12.26
N TYR A 141 18.07 9.62 -12.12
CA TYR A 141 16.90 9.72 -11.23
C TYR A 141 15.79 8.76 -11.63
N HIS A 142 15.58 8.49 -12.92
CA HIS A 142 14.62 7.49 -13.37
C HIS A 142 15.03 6.07 -12.94
N THR A 143 16.33 5.76 -13.03
CA THR A 143 16.88 4.46 -12.60
C THR A 143 16.81 4.29 -11.09
N ASP A 144 17.12 5.35 -10.34
CA ASP A 144 17.05 5.38 -8.89
C ASP A 144 15.59 5.25 -8.41
N THR A 145 14.64 5.96 -9.05
CA THR A 145 13.20 5.83 -8.76
C THR A 145 12.71 4.41 -8.99
N LYS A 146 13.11 3.78 -10.11
CA LYS A 146 12.78 2.38 -10.36
C LYS A 146 13.31 1.46 -9.26
N SER A 147 14.57 1.69 -8.85
CA SER A 147 15.20 0.91 -7.77
C SER A 147 14.46 1.07 -6.44
N VAL A 148 13.95 2.27 -6.15
CA VAL A 148 13.09 2.53 -4.97
C VAL A 148 11.77 1.76 -5.07
N LEU A 149 11.09 1.84 -6.22
CA LEU A 149 9.78 1.21 -6.45
C LEU A 149 9.85 -0.32 -6.46
N ASP A 150 10.94 -0.91 -6.97
CA ASP A 150 11.17 -2.37 -6.97
C ASP A 150 11.17 -2.95 -5.54
N GLN A 151 11.54 -2.15 -4.54
CA GLN A 151 11.52 -2.54 -3.11
C GLN A 151 10.23 -2.15 -2.39
N ALA A 152 9.49 -1.17 -2.92
CA ALA A 152 8.41 -0.50 -2.19
C ALA A 152 7.28 -1.46 -1.78
N ILE A 153 6.84 -2.33 -2.68
CA ILE A 153 5.69 -3.22 -2.43
C ILE A 153 5.98 -4.19 -1.28
N ARG A 154 7.15 -4.83 -1.24
CA ARG A 154 7.50 -5.77 -0.16
C ARG A 154 7.70 -5.07 1.19
N ILE A 155 8.23 -3.85 1.18
CA ILE A 155 8.36 -3.01 2.38
C ILE A 155 6.97 -2.65 2.93
N LEU A 156 6.06 -2.18 2.08
CA LEU A 156 4.70 -1.81 2.48
C LEU A 156 3.86 -3.02 2.93
N GLN A 157 4.03 -4.18 2.28
CA GLN A 157 3.38 -5.41 2.73
C GLN A 157 3.87 -5.84 4.12
N ALA A 158 5.17 -5.72 4.40
CA ALA A 158 5.69 -5.95 5.75
C ALA A 158 5.13 -4.95 6.76
N MET A 159 5.04 -3.65 6.42
CA MET A 159 4.39 -2.64 7.28
C MET A 159 2.91 -3.00 7.56
N LEU A 160 2.19 -3.50 6.56
CA LEU A 160 0.81 -3.94 6.70
C LEU A 160 0.71 -5.09 7.71
N ASP A 161 1.52 -6.13 7.56
CA ASP A 161 1.52 -7.29 8.45
C ASP A 161 1.92 -6.92 9.88
N VAL A 162 2.91 -6.02 10.06
CA VAL A 162 3.27 -5.48 11.38
C VAL A 162 2.09 -4.74 12.01
N SER A 163 1.43 -3.85 11.27
CA SER A 163 0.26 -3.11 11.79
C SER A 163 -0.93 -4.02 12.10
N ALA A 164 -1.12 -5.08 11.32
CA ALA A 164 -2.20 -6.04 11.50
C ALA A 164 -1.97 -6.94 12.72
N ASP A 165 -0.73 -7.39 12.94
CA ASP A 165 -0.33 -8.15 14.14
C ASP A 165 -0.57 -7.35 15.43
N GLN A 166 -0.33 -6.02 15.37
CA GLN A 166 -0.59 -5.11 16.49
C GLN A 166 -2.07 -4.67 16.62
N GLY A 167 -2.94 -5.02 15.67
CA GLY A 167 -4.35 -4.62 15.67
C GLY A 167 -4.59 -3.14 15.33
N TRP A 168 -3.68 -2.48 14.63
CA TRP A 168 -3.74 -1.05 14.30
C TRP A 168 -4.51 -0.77 13.01
N LEU A 169 -5.84 -0.83 13.09
CA LEU A 169 -6.73 -0.71 11.91
C LEU A 169 -6.48 0.55 11.06
N VAL A 170 -6.34 1.73 11.68
CA VAL A 170 -6.14 2.99 10.94
C VAL A 170 -4.84 2.95 10.15
N THR A 171 -3.75 2.57 10.81
CA THR A 171 -2.44 2.40 10.16
C THR A 171 -2.49 1.35 9.06
N SER A 172 -3.11 0.18 9.28
CA SER A 172 -3.25 -0.85 8.25
C SER A 172 -3.98 -0.34 7.00
N LEU A 173 -5.08 0.40 7.18
CA LEU A 173 -5.81 1.00 6.07
C LEU A 173 -4.98 2.04 5.32
N ASN A 174 -4.24 2.89 6.04
CA ASN A 174 -3.36 3.88 5.42
C ASN A 174 -2.19 3.23 4.67
N VAL A 175 -1.64 2.11 5.16
CA VAL A 175 -0.65 1.32 4.42
C VAL A 175 -1.26 0.72 3.15
N ILE A 176 -2.49 0.21 3.19
CA ILE A 176 -3.19 -0.29 1.99
C ILE A 176 -3.38 0.83 0.95
N VAL A 177 -3.76 2.03 1.38
CA VAL A 177 -3.86 3.20 0.49
C VAL A 177 -2.48 3.53 -0.10
N LEU A 178 -1.42 3.51 0.70
CA LEU A 178 -0.06 3.77 0.24
C LEU A 178 0.43 2.72 -0.78
N ILE A 179 0.06 1.44 -0.62
CA ILE A 179 0.31 0.41 -1.63
C ILE A 179 -0.37 0.78 -2.96
N GLN A 180 -1.63 1.25 -2.90
CA GLN A 180 -2.35 1.70 -4.11
C GLN A 180 -1.68 2.93 -4.74
N MET A 181 -1.21 3.88 -3.94
CA MET A 181 -0.46 5.05 -4.42
C MET A 181 0.82 4.65 -5.15
N VAL A 182 1.58 3.68 -4.62
CA VAL A 182 2.80 3.14 -5.26
C VAL A 182 2.47 2.41 -6.56
N VAL A 183 1.38 1.66 -6.63
CA VAL A 183 1.00 0.94 -7.86
C VAL A 183 0.52 1.91 -8.96
N GLN A 184 -0.22 2.96 -8.59
CA GLN A 184 -0.84 3.89 -9.55
C GLN A 184 0.02 5.14 -9.85
N GLY A 185 1.03 5.41 -9.02
CA GLY A 185 1.86 6.62 -9.08
C GLY A 185 1.05 7.89 -8.92
N GLN A 186 0.24 7.95 -7.85
CA GLN A 186 -0.66 9.07 -7.53
C GLN A 186 -0.80 9.28 -6.03
N TRP A 187 -1.24 10.48 -5.63
CA TRP A 187 -1.64 10.74 -4.25
C TRP A 187 -3.05 10.23 -3.95
N TRP A 188 -3.35 9.97 -2.67
CA TRP A 188 -4.66 9.47 -2.24
C TRP A 188 -5.80 10.47 -2.46
N TYR A 189 -5.49 11.76 -2.58
CA TYR A 189 -6.45 12.83 -2.83
C TYR A 189 -6.64 13.15 -4.33
N ASP A 190 -5.85 12.52 -5.21
CA ASP A 190 -6.00 12.70 -6.65
C ASP A 190 -7.30 12.05 -7.16
N SER A 191 -7.87 12.59 -8.23
CA SER A 191 -9.03 11.97 -8.86
C SER A 191 -8.67 10.57 -9.38
N SER A 192 -9.46 9.57 -8.97
CA SER A 192 -9.30 8.19 -9.46
C SER A 192 -9.35 8.06 -10.99
N LEU A 193 -9.94 9.02 -11.70
CA LEU A 193 -10.00 9.05 -13.17
C LEU A 193 -8.61 9.11 -13.82
N LEU A 194 -7.62 9.66 -13.11
CA LEU A 194 -6.23 9.79 -13.56
C LEU A 194 -5.45 8.47 -13.57
N GLN A 195 -6.06 7.37 -13.11
CA GLN A 195 -5.54 6.02 -13.27
C GLN A 195 -5.69 5.52 -14.71
N LEU A 196 -6.58 6.12 -15.51
CA LEU A 196 -6.74 5.78 -16.91
C LEU A 196 -5.55 6.31 -17.72
N PRO A 197 -5.00 5.52 -18.66
CA PRO A 197 -3.89 5.95 -19.49
C PRO A 197 -4.30 7.16 -20.34
N HIS A 198 -3.35 8.07 -20.56
CA HIS A 198 -3.51 9.31 -21.35
C HIS A 198 -4.49 10.34 -20.77
N VAL A 199 -5.14 10.05 -19.65
CA VAL A 199 -6.01 11.01 -18.95
C VAL A 199 -5.15 11.94 -18.11
N GLN A 200 -5.37 13.24 -18.29
CA GLN A 200 -4.65 14.32 -17.62
C GLN A 200 -5.61 15.08 -16.71
N PRO A 201 -5.13 15.87 -15.74
CA PRO A 201 -6.01 16.63 -14.83
C PRO A 201 -7.10 17.44 -15.53
N TYR A 202 -6.78 18.09 -16.65
CA TYR A 202 -7.76 18.87 -17.42
C TYR A 202 -8.81 18.01 -18.15
N HIS A 203 -8.52 16.73 -18.45
CA HIS A 203 -9.49 15.83 -19.07
C HIS A 203 -10.65 15.47 -18.12
N THR A 204 -10.45 15.59 -16.81
CA THR A 204 -11.47 15.25 -15.80
C THR A 204 -12.78 16.02 -15.98
N TYR A 205 -12.71 17.24 -16.52
CA TYR A 205 -13.86 18.12 -16.71
C TYR A 205 -14.82 17.66 -17.82
N PHE A 206 -14.34 16.83 -18.76
CA PHE A 206 -15.13 16.33 -19.88
C PHE A 206 -15.95 15.08 -19.53
N PHE A 207 -15.59 14.37 -18.45
CA PHE A 207 -16.39 13.25 -17.97
C PHE A 207 -17.69 13.76 -17.34
N ARG A 208 -18.74 13.80 -18.16
CA ARG A 208 -20.03 14.41 -17.82
C ARG A 208 -21.18 13.53 -18.27
N ILE A 209 -22.24 13.49 -17.47
CA ILE A 209 -23.45 12.71 -17.75
C ILE A 209 -24.64 13.65 -17.72
N GLN A 210 -25.53 13.50 -18.71
CA GLN A 210 -26.84 14.15 -18.67
C GLN A 210 -27.75 13.43 -17.69
N GLU A 211 -28.27 14.14 -16.70
CA GLU A 211 -29.27 13.56 -15.80
C GLU A 211 -30.58 13.28 -16.56
N LYS A 212 -31.09 12.05 -16.40
CA LYS A 212 -32.40 11.65 -16.94
C LYS A 212 -33.51 12.45 -16.24
N GLY A 213 -33.96 13.53 -16.87
CA GLY A 213 -35.08 14.35 -16.39
C GLY A 213 -34.87 15.87 -16.53
N SER A 214 -33.64 16.34 -16.81
CA SER A 214 -33.39 17.76 -17.03
C SER A 214 -33.68 18.15 -18.49
N ARG A 215 -34.63 19.08 -18.69
CA ARG A 215 -34.90 19.73 -20.00
C ARG A 215 -33.90 20.86 -20.32
N ASN A 216 -33.02 21.20 -19.38
CA ASN A 216 -32.03 22.27 -19.54
C ASN A 216 -30.64 21.69 -19.83
N LYS A 217 -29.93 22.29 -20.80
CA LYS A 217 -28.54 21.97 -21.15
C LYS A 217 -27.53 22.11 -19.99
N ASP A 218 -27.93 22.75 -18.88
CA ASP A 218 -27.12 22.92 -17.66
C ASP A 218 -27.25 21.77 -16.64
N GLY A 219 -28.10 20.77 -16.86
CA GLY A 219 -28.27 19.62 -15.94
C GLY A 219 -27.21 18.52 -16.10
N SER A 220 -25.97 18.90 -16.41
CA SER A 220 -24.88 17.96 -16.64
C SER A 220 -24.07 17.76 -15.35
N ARG A 221 -24.02 16.54 -14.84
CA ARG A 221 -23.25 16.17 -13.65
C ARG A 221 -21.86 15.71 -14.07
N THR A 222 -20.82 16.25 -13.43
CA THR A 222 -19.44 15.77 -13.59
C THR A 222 -19.25 14.45 -12.87
N ILE A 223 -18.57 13.53 -13.51
CA ILE A 223 -18.15 12.27 -12.91
C ILE A 223 -16.90 12.54 -12.08
N GLU A 224 -16.91 12.12 -10.82
CA GLU A 224 -15.79 12.38 -9.90
C GLU A 224 -14.89 11.14 -9.71
N ALA A 225 -15.43 9.95 -9.95
CA ALA A 225 -14.74 8.71 -9.67
C ALA A 225 -14.93 7.60 -10.73
N LEU A 226 -13.96 6.69 -10.80
CA LEU A 226 -13.99 5.54 -11.72
C LEU A 226 -15.25 4.67 -11.61
N PRO A 227 -15.77 4.32 -10.41
CA PRO A 227 -16.98 3.50 -10.32
C PRO A 227 -18.20 4.18 -10.95
N GLU A 228 -18.31 5.50 -10.84
CA GLU A 228 -19.37 6.29 -11.47
C GLU A 228 -19.20 6.33 -12.99
N LEU A 229 -17.95 6.47 -13.48
CA LEU A 229 -17.64 6.38 -14.91
C LEU A 229 -18.00 5.00 -15.48
N MET A 230 -17.58 3.92 -14.81
CA MET A 230 -17.88 2.55 -15.22
C MET A 230 -19.39 2.28 -15.29
N ALA A 231 -20.14 2.72 -14.28
CA ALA A 231 -21.59 2.57 -14.25
C ALA A 231 -22.29 3.35 -15.38
N SER A 232 -21.71 4.48 -15.78
CA SER A 232 -22.30 5.37 -16.79
C SER A 232 -21.99 4.91 -18.22
N CYS A 233 -20.79 4.39 -18.45
CA CYS A 233 -20.43 3.79 -19.72
C CYS A 233 -21.14 2.44 -19.93
N ASP A 234 -21.37 1.65 -18.86
CA ASP A 234 -22.04 0.35 -18.92
C ASP A 234 -21.44 -0.57 -20.00
N GLY A 235 -20.11 -0.53 -20.16
CA GLY A 235 -19.38 -1.30 -21.16
C GLY A 235 -19.57 -0.84 -22.62
N LYS A 236 -20.16 0.34 -22.87
CA LYS A 236 -20.38 0.89 -24.21
C LYS A 236 -19.27 1.87 -24.58
N PHE A 237 -18.50 1.53 -25.61
CA PHE A 237 -17.40 2.37 -26.11
C PHE A 237 -17.89 3.74 -26.59
N ASP A 238 -19.00 3.78 -27.32
CA ASP A 238 -19.53 5.01 -27.91
C ASP A 238 -19.83 6.09 -26.86
N VAL A 239 -20.31 5.67 -25.67
CA VAL A 239 -20.61 6.57 -24.55
C VAL A 239 -19.32 7.17 -23.99
N PHE A 240 -18.26 6.36 -23.87
CA PHE A 240 -16.96 6.81 -23.38
C PHE A 240 -16.24 7.69 -24.42
N SER A 241 -16.23 7.29 -25.69
CA SER A 241 -15.60 8.04 -26.79
C SER A 241 -16.22 9.43 -26.92
N ALA A 242 -17.56 9.51 -26.90
CA ALA A 242 -18.27 10.79 -27.00
C ALA A 242 -17.89 11.81 -25.90
N MET A 243 -17.36 11.36 -24.75
CA MET A 243 -16.87 12.27 -23.70
C MET A 243 -15.49 12.87 -24.02
N LEU A 244 -14.66 12.22 -24.83
CA LEU A 244 -13.24 12.56 -25.03
C LEU A 244 -12.84 12.80 -26.50
N ASP A 245 -13.74 12.58 -27.46
CA ASP A 245 -13.47 12.66 -28.91
C ASP A 245 -12.89 14.01 -29.36
N SER A 246 -13.18 15.11 -28.65
CA SER A 246 -12.66 16.43 -28.99
C SER A 246 -11.21 16.67 -28.56
N GLU A 247 -10.70 15.92 -27.58
CA GLU A 247 -9.41 16.20 -26.91
C GLU A 247 -8.38 15.09 -27.09
N MET A 248 -8.80 13.86 -27.40
CA MET A 248 -7.93 12.69 -27.44
C MET A 248 -8.00 11.94 -28.77
N SER A 249 -6.89 11.33 -29.17
CA SER A 249 -6.88 10.48 -30.36
C SER A 249 -7.71 9.21 -30.13
N PRO A 250 -8.35 8.65 -31.16
CA PRO A 250 -9.14 7.42 -31.03
C PRO A 250 -8.34 6.23 -30.46
N GLN A 251 -7.03 6.18 -30.74
CA GLN A 251 -6.13 5.15 -30.20
C GLN A 251 -5.95 5.28 -28.68
N ASN A 252 -5.81 6.51 -28.18
CA ASN A 252 -5.66 6.77 -26.75
C ASN A 252 -6.98 6.51 -25.99
N ILE A 253 -8.11 6.88 -26.60
CA ILE A 253 -9.45 6.61 -26.05
C ILE A 253 -9.68 5.10 -25.95
N ASP A 254 -9.37 4.34 -26.99
CA ASP A 254 -9.49 2.88 -26.98
C ASP A 254 -8.62 2.24 -25.90
N GLN A 255 -7.36 2.68 -25.73
CA GLN A 255 -6.51 2.20 -24.64
C GLN A 255 -7.09 2.51 -23.25
N ALA A 256 -7.59 3.73 -23.04
CA ALA A 256 -8.22 4.10 -21.78
C ALA A 256 -9.48 3.27 -21.49
N PHE A 257 -10.32 3.05 -22.50
CA PHE A 257 -11.53 2.23 -22.37
C PHE A 257 -11.22 0.76 -22.10
N ARG A 258 -10.18 0.20 -22.72
CA ARG A 258 -9.70 -1.17 -22.40
C ARG A 258 -9.31 -1.29 -20.93
N VAL A 259 -8.57 -0.34 -20.39
CA VAL A 259 -8.21 -0.34 -18.97
C VAL A 259 -9.46 -0.23 -18.09
N LEU A 260 -10.37 0.70 -18.40
CA LEU A 260 -11.63 0.89 -17.67
C LEU A 260 -12.45 -0.41 -17.61
N THR A 261 -12.59 -1.14 -18.71
CA THR A 261 -13.36 -2.39 -18.77
C THR A 261 -12.68 -3.57 -18.08
N GLN A 262 -11.35 -3.54 -17.97
CA GLN A 262 -10.56 -4.56 -17.27
C GLN A 262 -10.50 -4.35 -15.75
N MET A 263 -10.78 -3.13 -15.24
CA MET A 263 -10.74 -2.85 -13.80
C MET A 263 -11.65 -3.80 -12.99
N PRO A 264 -11.19 -4.32 -11.85
CA PRO A 264 -11.92 -5.36 -11.12
C PRO A 264 -13.25 -4.85 -10.57
N GLN A 265 -14.36 -5.44 -11.02
CA GLN A 265 -15.67 -5.26 -10.39
C GLN A 265 -15.90 -6.44 -9.46
N ILE A 266 -15.85 -6.21 -8.15
CA ILE A 266 -15.93 -7.28 -7.15
C ILE A 266 -17.23 -7.13 -6.36
N GLU A 267 -18.02 -8.20 -6.37
CA GLU A 267 -19.12 -8.38 -5.45
C GLU A 267 -18.62 -9.05 -4.18
N VAL A 268 -19.03 -8.52 -3.03
CA VAL A 268 -18.65 -9.01 -1.72
C VAL A 268 -19.89 -9.57 -1.05
N ASP A 269 -19.84 -10.85 -0.69
CA ASP A 269 -20.88 -11.51 0.10
C ASP A 269 -20.31 -11.88 1.47
N ILE A 270 -21.00 -11.48 2.53
CA ILE A 270 -20.59 -11.76 3.91
C ILE A 270 -21.63 -12.67 4.56
N GLN A 271 -21.17 -13.76 5.17
CA GLN A 271 -22.02 -14.70 5.90
C GLN A 271 -21.41 -14.98 7.27
N VAL A 272 -22.27 -15.12 8.29
CA VAL A 272 -21.88 -15.61 9.62
C VAL A 272 -22.32 -17.05 9.74
N ARG A 273 -21.39 -17.93 10.09
CA ARG A 273 -21.62 -19.35 10.38
C ARG A 273 -21.45 -19.61 11.86
N GLY A 274 -22.42 -20.32 12.44
CA GLY A 274 -22.35 -20.79 13.81
C GLY A 274 -23.70 -21.28 14.29
N TRP A 275 -23.80 -21.57 15.59
CA TRP A 275 -25.08 -21.89 16.20
C TRP A 275 -25.85 -20.59 16.42
N LEU A 276 -26.87 -20.37 15.59
CA LEU A 276 -27.68 -19.16 15.66
C LEU A 276 -28.94 -19.42 16.50
N LYS A 277 -29.40 -18.37 17.19
CA LYS A 277 -30.54 -18.47 18.10
C LYS A 277 -31.78 -18.95 17.35
N GLY A 278 -32.37 -20.04 17.82
CA GLY A 278 -33.57 -20.66 17.22
C GLY A 278 -33.29 -21.84 16.27
N PHE A 279 -32.04 -22.28 16.14
CA PHE A 279 -31.68 -23.42 15.28
C PHE A 279 -30.98 -24.54 16.07
N SER A 280 -31.30 -25.79 15.73
CA SER A 280 -30.72 -26.98 16.37
C SER A 280 -29.37 -27.40 15.78
N GLN A 281 -28.92 -26.75 14.71
CA GLN A 281 -27.65 -27.02 14.02
C GLN A 281 -26.93 -25.72 13.66
N SER A 282 -25.63 -25.82 13.35
CA SER A 282 -24.85 -24.72 12.80
C SER A 282 -25.40 -24.30 11.44
N ILE A 283 -25.65 -23.01 11.25
CA ILE A 283 -26.24 -22.46 10.01
C ILE A 283 -25.42 -21.26 9.54
N SER A 284 -25.33 -21.10 8.22
CA SER A 284 -24.79 -19.91 7.56
C SER A 284 -25.91 -18.91 7.32
N ARG A 285 -25.77 -17.67 7.78
CA ARG A 285 -26.69 -16.58 7.44
C ARG A 285 -25.97 -15.40 6.80
N PRO A 286 -26.55 -14.82 5.72
CA PRO A 286 -25.99 -13.64 5.09
C PRO A 286 -26.13 -12.42 6.00
N VAL A 287 -25.10 -11.57 5.99
CA VAL A 287 -25.10 -10.27 6.65
C VAL A 287 -25.61 -9.23 5.66
N ASN A 288 -26.57 -8.40 6.09
CA ASN A 288 -27.03 -7.29 5.26
C ASN A 288 -25.95 -6.19 5.19
N ILE A 289 -25.28 -6.09 4.05
CA ILE A 289 -24.24 -5.08 3.78
C ILE A 289 -24.77 -3.87 2.98
N ARG A 290 -26.07 -3.83 2.67
CA ARG A 290 -26.66 -2.79 1.80
C ARG A 290 -26.95 -1.47 2.52
N HIS A 291 -26.85 -1.45 3.84
CA HIS A 291 -27.13 -0.27 4.65
C HIS A 291 -26.06 0.81 4.44
N ARG A 292 -26.46 2.00 3.98
CA ARG A 292 -25.54 3.09 3.60
C ARG A 292 -25.35 4.17 4.69
N GLY A 293 -25.56 3.82 5.96
CA GLY A 293 -25.32 4.70 7.11
C GLY A 293 -26.57 5.04 7.93
N GLY A 294 -26.37 5.61 9.12
CA GLY A 294 -27.43 5.85 10.12
C GLY A 294 -27.69 4.66 11.06
N LEU A 295 -28.62 4.82 12.02
CA LEU A 295 -28.99 3.75 12.95
C LEU A 295 -29.51 2.54 12.15
N ARG A 296 -28.93 1.35 12.40
CA ARG A 296 -29.44 0.10 11.81
C ARG A 296 -30.75 -0.28 12.49
N SER A 297 -31.71 -0.75 11.70
CA SER A 297 -32.95 -1.31 12.26
C SER A 297 -32.62 -2.55 13.07
N ASP A 298 -33.34 -2.78 14.18
CA ASP A 298 -33.22 -3.99 15.00
C ASP A 298 -33.42 -5.27 14.17
N ALA A 299 -34.15 -5.18 13.05
CA ALA A 299 -34.37 -6.29 12.12
C ALA A 299 -33.12 -6.67 11.29
N ASP A 300 -32.13 -5.77 11.15
CA ASP A 300 -30.90 -6.03 10.41
C ASP A 300 -29.83 -6.74 11.25
N TRP A 301 -30.04 -6.84 12.57
CA TRP A 301 -29.12 -7.52 13.48
C TRP A 301 -29.33 -9.03 13.44
N LEU A 302 -28.22 -9.76 13.37
CA LEU A 302 -28.21 -11.21 13.47
C LEU A 302 -28.06 -11.61 14.95
N PRO A 303 -29.08 -12.25 15.56
CA PRO A 303 -28.99 -12.68 16.95
C PRO A 303 -27.99 -13.84 17.07
N VAL A 304 -26.92 -13.61 17.83
CA VAL A 304 -25.89 -14.59 18.19
C VAL A 304 -25.97 -14.93 19.67
N HIS A 305 -25.43 -16.08 20.06
CA HIS A 305 -25.24 -16.48 21.45
C HIS A 305 -23.93 -15.87 21.97
N ALA A 306 -23.95 -15.43 23.24
CA ALA A 306 -22.73 -15.11 23.95
C ALA A 306 -21.88 -16.38 24.12
N ASP A 307 -20.57 -16.21 24.22
CA ASP A 307 -19.60 -17.28 24.52
C ASP A 307 -19.57 -18.44 23.50
N GLN A 308 -19.94 -18.16 22.26
CA GLN A 308 -19.80 -19.09 21.15
C GLN A 308 -18.87 -18.56 20.06
N GLU A 309 -18.18 -19.50 19.41
CA GLU A 309 -17.35 -19.20 18.25
C GLU A 309 -18.21 -19.09 16.99
N TYR A 310 -18.00 -18.00 16.25
CA TYR A 310 -18.63 -17.76 14.96
C TYR A 310 -17.56 -17.59 13.90
N VAL A 311 -17.81 -18.12 12.71
CA VAL A 311 -16.93 -17.95 11.56
C VAL A 311 -17.55 -16.93 10.61
N LEU A 312 -16.83 -15.84 10.36
CA LEU A 312 -17.18 -14.87 9.32
C LEU A 312 -16.64 -15.37 7.98
N SER A 313 -17.53 -15.79 7.09
CA SER A 313 -17.20 -16.22 5.74
C SER A 313 -17.40 -15.04 4.79
N ILE A 314 -16.31 -14.54 4.21
CA ILE A 314 -16.34 -13.47 3.20
C ILE A 314 -16.01 -14.12 1.84
N SER A 315 -16.90 -13.98 0.87
CA SER A 315 -16.68 -14.45 -0.50
C SER A 315 -16.62 -13.28 -1.47
N PHE A 316 -15.61 -13.30 -2.33
CA PHE A 316 -15.38 -12.31 -3.37
C PHE A 316 -15.69 -12.93 -4.73
N ARG A 317 -16.55 -12.29 -5.52
CA ARG A 317 -16.87 -12.70 -6.88
C ARG A 317 -16.57 -11.58 -7.86
N ARG A 318 -15.70 -11.82 -8.84
CA ARG A 318 -15.44 -10.85 -9.91
C ARG A 318 -16.59 -10.91 -10.92
N LEU A 319 -17.25 -9.78 -11.15
CA LEU A 319 -18.40 -9.64 -12.04
C LEU A 319 -17.98 -9.53 -13.51
N ASN A 320 -16.90 -8.80 -13.80
CA ASN A 320 -16.38 -8.66 -15.14
C ASN A 320 -15.35 -9.76 -15.46
N LYS A 321 -15.53 -10.47 -16.58
CA LYS A 321 -14.51 -11.39 -17.09
C LYS A 321 -13.43 -10.57 -17.77
N ALA A 322 -12.21 -10.60 -17.24
CA ALA A 322 -11.05 -10.18 -18.03
C ALA A 322 -10.98 -11.13 -19.24
N LYS A 323 -11.15 -10.59 -20.44
CA LYS A 323 -10.82 -11.31 -21.68
C LYS A 323 -9.31 -11.31 -21.86
#